data_AF-A0A9X8CY33-F1
#
_entry.id   AF-A0A9X8CY33-F1
#
_cell.length_a   1.000
_cell.length_b   1.000
_cell.length_c   1.000
_cell.angle_alpha   90.00
_cell.angle_beta   90.00
_cell.angle_gamma   90.00
#
_symmetry.space_group_name_H-M   'P 1'
#
loop_
_entity.id
_entity.type
_entity.pdbx_description
1 polymer ?
#
loop_
_entity_poly.entity_id
_entity_poly.type
_entity_poly.pdbx_seq_one_letter_code
_entity_poly.pdbx_strand_id
1 'polypeptide(L)'
;VQKHLFEEECALACAPRVIPFGPVMVAPVIMAFGNAEQQQRFLPGIASGEVWWSQGYSEPGSGSDLASVKTRAERQGDHYLVNGQKTWTTLGQYGEWIFCLVRTSTEGKPQTGISFLLIDMKTPGVTVRPIKLLEGECEVNEVFFDNVKVPVENLIGEENQGWTYAKHLLSHERTNIADVNRSKRELERLKRIAKAEGVWEDPRFRDQIALLEVDVIALEMMVLRVLSAETSGKNPLDIAGLLKIKGSEIQQRYSELMMLAAGPFSLPFIEEAMEAGWQGDFPGGEVANAPLAATYFNMRKTTIYGGSNEVQRNIVAQTVFG
;
A
#
# COMPACT_ATOMS: atom_id res chain seq x y z
N VAL A 1 10.66 5.51 16.68
CA VAL A 1 12.09 5.82 16.40
C VAL A 1 12.84 4.64 15.77
N GLN A 2 13.02 3.50 16.45
CA GLN A 2 13.79 2.36 15.90
C GLN A 2 13.25 1.84 14.56
N LYS A 3 11.93 1.67 14.42
CA LYS A 3 11.28 1.30 13.15
C LYS A 3 11.63 2.26 12.01
N HIS A 4 11.57 3.56 12.26
CA HIS A 4 11.89 4.60 11.28
C HIS A 4 13.35 4.52 10.83
N LEU A 5 14.29 4.37 11.77
CA LEU A 5 15.72 4.19 11.45
C LEU A 5 15.97 2.92 10.64
N PHE A 6 15.31 1.80 11.00
CA PHE A 6 15.41 0.57 10.23
C PHE A 6 14.92 0.76 8.79
N GLU A 7 13.77 1.40 8.59
CA GLU A 7 13.23 1.69 7.26
C GLU A 7 14.14 2.64 6.45
N GLU A 8 14.81 3.60 7.11
CA GLU A 8 15.77 4.53 6.49
C GLU A 8 17.00 3.77 5.98
N GLU A 9 17.63 2.96 6.84
CA GLU A 9 18.80 2.16 6.46
C GLU A 9 18.46 1.14 5.36
N CYS A 10 17.28 0.51 5.43
CA CYS A 10 16.81 -0.39 4.37
C CYS A 10 16.64 0.35 3.03
N ALA A 11 16.12 1.58 3.05
CA ALA A 11 15.98 2.37 1.84
C ALA A 11 17.36 2.74 1.26
N LEU A 12 18.29 3.23 2.09
CA LEU A 12 19.65 3.60 1.69
C LEU A 12 20.43 2.41 1.11
N ALA A 13 20.27 1.22 1.69
CA ALA A 13 20.91 -0.01 1.24
C ALA A 13 20.25 -0.65 0.00
N CYS A 14 19.20 -0.04 -0.57
CA CYS A 14 18.40 -0.64 -1.64
C CYS A 14 17.80 -2.00 -1.27
N ALA A 15 17.50 -2.24 0.01
CA ALA A 15 16.96 -3.50 0.47
C ALA A 15 15.53 -3.75 -0.09
N PRO A 16 15.16 -5.04 -0.30
CA PRO A 16 13.79 -5.42 -0.64
C PRO A 16 12.77 -4.82 0.34
N ARG A 17 11.57 -4.47 -0.16
CA ARG A 17 10.49 -4.01 0.73
C ARG A 17 9.97 -5.18 1.55
N VAL A 18 9.80 -4.95 2.85
CA VAL A 18 8.94 -5.82 3.66
C VAL A 18 7.50 -5.59 3.23
N ILE A 19 6.79 -6.67 2.89
CA ILE A 19 5.39 -6.60 2.49
C ILE A 19 4.54 -6.19 3.71
N PRO A 20 3.74 -5.11 3.62
CA PRO A 20 3.15 -4.49 4.82
C PRO A 20 1.94 -5.25 5.39
N PHE A 21 1.29 -6.11 4.60
CA PHE A 21 -0.01 -6.71 4.94
C PHE A 21 0.01 -7.52 6.25
N GLY A 22 1.10 -8.26 6.52
CA GLY A 22 1.30 -8.96 7.78
C GLY A 22 1.72 -8.01 8.91
N PRO A 23 3.00 -7.57 8.92
CA PRO A 23 3.61 -6.91 10.07
C PRO A 23 3.11 -5.49 10.34
N VAL A 24 2.67 -4.75 9.32
CA VAL A 24 2.26 -3.34 9.45
C VAL A 24 0.75 -3.18 9.55
N MET A 25 -0.03 -4.09 8.95
CA MET A 25 -1.49 -3.97 8.86
C MET A 25 -2.24 -4.94 9.77
N VAL A 26 -2.23 -6.25 9.48
CA VAL A 26 -3.10 -7.20 10.18
C VAL A 26 -2.59 -7.54 11.59
N ALA A 27 -1.27 -7.61 11.80
CA ALA A 27 -0.72 -7.91 13.12
C ALA A 27 -1.17 -6.91 14.22
N PRO A 28 -1.08 -5.57 14.03
CA PRO A 28 -1.62 -4.61 14.99
C PRO A 28 -3.10 -4.83 15.32
N VAL A 29 -3.92 -5.17 14.32
CA VAL A 29 -5.35 -5.46 14.51
C VAL A 29 -5.54 -6.73 15.36
N ILE A 30 -4.78 -7.80 15.09
CA ILE A 30 -4.82 -9.04 15.87
C ILE A 30 -4.34 -8.80 17.30
N MET A 31 -3.28 -8.01 17.50
CA MET A 31 -2.77 -7.65 18.83
C MET A 31 -3.79 -6.84 19.65
N ALA A 32 -4.51 -5.92 19.01
CA ALA A 32 -5.45 -5.03 19.68
C ALA A 32 -6.84 -5.65 19.92
N PHE A 33 -7.33 -6.47 18.98
CA PHE A 33 -8.72 -6.93 18.97
C PHE A 33 -8.87 -8.45 18.82
N GLY A 34 -7.79 -9.18 18.54
CA GLY A 34 -7.79 -10.63 18.47
C GLY A 34 -7.71 -11.28 19.84
N ASN A 35 -8.30 -12.48 19.98
CA ASN A 35 -8.21 -13.29 21.19
C ASN A 35 -6.85 -14.00 21.32
N ALA A 36 -6.62 -14.68 22.46
CA ALA A 36 -5.35 -15.33 22.75
C ALA A 36 -4.99 -16.42 21.73
N GLU A 37 -5.98 -17.20 21.29
CA GLU A 37 -5.81 -18.26 20.31
C GLU A 37 -5.41 -17.70 18.93
N GLN A 38 -6.03 -16.61 18.49
CA GLN A 38 -5.69 -15.91 17.25
C GLN A 38 -4.28 -15.32 17.31
N GLN A 39 -3.91 -14.68 18.44
CA GLN A 39 -2.57 -14.14 18.62
C GLN A 39 -1.51 -15.24 18.56
N GLN A 40 -1.73 -16.35 19.26
CA GLN A 40 -0.82 -17.50 19.25
C GLN A 40 -0.69 -18.15 17.87
N ARG A 41 -1.79 -18.19 17.10
CA ARG A 41 -1.82 -18.78 15.76
C ARG A 41 -1.12 -17.93 14.71
N PHE A 42 -1.41 -16.63 14.67
CA PHE A 42 -1.05 -15.80 13.51
C PHE A 42 0.21 -14.94 13.70
N LEU A 43 0.45 -14.40 14.90
CA LEU A 43 1.54 -13.46 15.11
C LEU A 43 2.95 -14.06 14.89
N PRO A 44 3.24 -15.32 15.30
CA PRO A 44 4.56 -15.90 15.06
C PRO A 44 4.90 -16.02 13.57
N GLY A 45 3.97 -16.48 12.74
CA GLY A 45 4.18 -16.63 11.29
C GLY A 45 4.27 -15.29 10.56
N ILE A 46 3.58 -14.25 11.06
CA ILE A 46 3.76 -12.88 10.57
C ILE A 46 5.16 -12.36 10.93
N ALA A 47 5.62 -12.58 12.16
CA ALA A 47 6.90 -12.07 12.65
C ALA A 47 8.11 -12.73 11.96
N SER A 48 8.01 -14.02 11.62
CA SER A 48 9.04 -14.75 10.87
C SER A 48 9.06 -14.41 9.37
N GLY A 49 7.93 -13.93 8.84
CA GLY A 49 7.73 -13.69 7.40
C GLY A 49 7.41 -14.96 6.60
N GLU A 50 7.18 -16.09 7.28
CA GLU A 50 6.82 -17.38 6.64
C GLU A 50 5.37 -17.42 6.17
N VAL A 51 4.49 -16.58 6.73
CA VAL A 51 3.09 -16.48 6.33
C VAL A 51 2.83 -15.13 5.69
N TRP A 52 2.52 -15.14 4.39
CA TRP A 52 2.15 -13.96 3.63
C TRP A 52 0.67 -13.66 3.76
N TRP A 53 0.41 -12.36 3.80
CA TRP A 53 -0.93 -11.82 3.94
C TRP A 53 -1.27 -10.93 2.77
N SER A 54 -2.56 -10.83 2.48
CA SER A 54 -3.12 -9.91 1.51
C SER A 54 -4.28 -9.13 2.10
N GLN A 55 -4.56 -7.96 1.54
CA GLN A 55 -5.70 -7.13 1.91
C GLN A 55 -6.87 -7.33 0.93
N GLY A 56 -8.02 -7.73 1.46
CA GLY A 56 -9.27 -7.91 0.72
C GLY A 56 -10.30 -6.84 1.05
N TYR A 57 -9.99 -5.57 0.80
CA TYR A 57 -10.89 -4.46 1.11
C TYR A 57 -11.76 -4.09 -0.09
N SER A 58 -11.12 -3.56 -1.13
CA SER A 58 -11.78 -3.04 -2.33
C SER A 58 -12.56 -4.11 -3.09
N GLU A 59 -13.69 -3.69 -3.65
CA GLU A 59 -14.55 -4.49 -4.51
C GLU A 59 -14.85 -3.74 -5.80
N PRO A 60 -15.26 -4.43 -6.89
CA PRO A 60 -15.89 -3.76 -8.01
C PRO A 60 -17.08 -2.90 -7.53
N GLY A 61 -16.98 -1.59 -7.68
CA GLY A 61 -17.99 -0.63 -7.21
C GLY A 61 -17.82 -0.14 -5.78
N SER A 62 -16.84 -0.63 -5.00
CA SER A 62 -16.58 -0.20 -3.62
C SER A 62 -15.07 -0.02 -3.38
N GLY A 63 -14.55 1.17 -3.73
CA GLY A 63 -13.17 1.58 -3.47
C GLY A 63 -13.12 2.73 -2.46
N SER A 64 -13.22 3.97 -2.94
CA SER A 64 -13.26 5.17 -2.08
C SER A 64 -14.45 5.16 -1.11
N ASP A 65 -15.62 4.69 -1.55
CA ASP A 65 -16.75 4.41 -0.66
C ASP A 65 -16.66 2.98 -0.09
N LEU A 66 -15.68 2.75 0.77
CA LEU A 66 -15.40 1.44 1.36
C LEU A 66 -16.55 0.93 2.25
N ALA A 67 -17.43 1.81 2.73
CA ALA A 67 -18.58 1.41 3.53
C ALA A 67 -19.66 0.67 2.70
N SER A 68 -19.60 0.76 1.37
CA SER A 68 -20.56 0.16 0.44
C SER A 68 -20.28 -1.30 0.07
N VAL A 69 -19.25 -1.93 0.65
CA VAL A 69 -18.87 -3.33 0.37
C VAL A 69 -20.06 -4.30 0.45
N LYS A 70 -20.07 -5.27 -0.45
CA LYS A 70 -21.15 -6.24 -0.71
C LYS A 70 -20.71 -7.69 -0.54
N THR A 71 -19.42 -8.01 -0.48
CA THR A 71 -18.97 -9.37 -0.13
C THR A 71 -19.62 -9.75 1.19
N ARG A 72 -20.47 -10.78 1.18
CA ARG A 72 -21.31 -11.15 2.32
C ARG A 72 -20.73 -12.34 3.07
N ALA A 73 -20.93 -12.35 4.38
CA ALA A 73 -20.61 -13.46 5.26
C ALA A 73 -21.86 -13.78 6.08
N GLU A 74 -22.50 -14.91 5.79
CA GLU A 74 -23.71 -15.35 6.50
C GLU A 74 -23.35 -16.42 7.53
N ARG A 75 -23.68 -16.19 8.80
CA ARG A 75 -23.35 -17.16 9.85
C ARG A 75 -24.22 -18.42 9.74
N GLN A 76 -23.59 -19.58 9.63
CA GLN A 76 -24.22 -20.91 9.58
C GLN A 76 -23.61 -21.82 10.66
N GLY A 77 -24.06 -21.65 11.90
CA GLY A 77 -23.57 -22.43 13.04
C GLY A 77 -22.13 -22.05 13.42
N ASP A 78 -21.17 -22.91 13.07
CA ASP A 78 -19.75 -22.82 13.40
C ASP A 78 -18.88 -22.15 12.32
N HIS A 79 -19.47 -21.75 11.19
CA HIS A 79 -18.77 -21.03 10.13
C HIS A 79 -19.63 -19.91 9.54
N TYR A 80 -18.97 -19.01 8.81
CA TYR A 80 -19.57 -18.07 7.88
C TYR A 80 -19.53 -18.67 6.47
N LEU A 81 -20.63 -18.56 5.73
CA LEU A 81 -20.66 -18.82 4.30
C LEU A 81 -20.39 -17.49 3.56
N VAL A 82 -19.20 -17.38 2.98
CA VAL A 82 -18.72 -16.15 2.35
C VAL A 82 -18.93 -16.20 0.83
N ASN A 83 -19.55 -15.15 0.29
CA ASN A 83 -19.79 -14.97 -1.12
C ASN A 83 -19.48 -13.54 -1.57
N GLY A 84 -18.71 -13.38 -2.63
CA GLY A 84 -18.40 -12.06 -3.20
C GLY A 84 -17.10 -12.00 -3.97
N GLN A 85 -16.60 -10.78 -4.14
CA GLN A 85 -15.41 -10.51 -4.91
C GLN A 85 -14.63 -9.35 -4.30
N LYS A 86 -13.32 -9.53 -4.18
CA LYS A 86 -12.34 -8.48 -3.93
C LYS A 86 -11.53 -8.22 -5.19
N THR A 87 -11.02 -7.01 -5.31
CA THR A 87 -10.19 -6.59 -6.45
C THR A 87 -9.09 -5.65 -5.99
N TRP A 88 -8.08 -5.45 -6.84
CA TRP A 88 -6.86 -4.71 -6.52
C TRP A 88 -6.08 -5.29 -5.33
N THR A 89 -6.23 -6.59 -5.05
CA THR A 89 -5.52 -7.27 -3.97
C THR A 89 -4.06 -7.48 -4.36
N THR A 90 -3.18 -6.64 -3.84
CA THR A 90 -1.74 -6.68 -4.07
C THR A 90 -1.16 -8.02 -3.63
N LEU A 91 -0.42 -8.66 -4.53
CA LEU A 91 0.30 -9.93 -4.34
C LEU A 91 -0.57 -11.09 -3.82
N GLY A 92 -1.89 -11.03 -4.06
CA GLY A 92 -2.86 -12.04 -3.66
C GLY A 92 -2.58 -13.45 -4.17
N GLN A 93 -1.87 -13.61 -5.29
CA GLN A 93 -1.45 -14.91 -5.80
C GLN A 93 -0.39 -15.60 -4.95
N TYR A 94 0.29 -14.86 -4.08
CA TYR A 94 1.32 -15.35 -3.18
C TYR A 94 0.86 -15.40 -1.71
N GLY A 95 -0.29 -14.80 -1.38
CA GLY A 95 -0.78 -14.74 0.00
C GLY A 95 -1.39 -16.07 0.46
N GLU A 96 -0.96 -16.57 1.63
CA GLU A 96 -1.63 -17.70 2.29
C GLU A 96 -2.93 -17.28 2.98
N TRP A 97 -2.99 -16.04 3.47
CA TRP A 97 -4.16 -15.50 4.16
C TRP A 97 -4.58 -14.14 3.60
N ILE A 98 -5.88 -13.87 3.63
CA ILE A 98 -6.44 -12.55 3.32
C ILE A 98 -7.29 -12.06 4.48
N PHE A 99 -7.15 -10.79 4.83
CA PHE A 99 -8.08 -10.13 5.76
C PHE A 99 -9.07 -9.29 4.97
N CYS A 100 -10.34 -9.51 5.22
CA CYS A 100 -11.44 -8.95 4.44
C CYS A 100 -12.38 -8.12 5.31
N LEU A 101 -12.93 -7.06 4.72
CA LEU A 101 -14.16 -6.44 5.20
C LEU A 101 -15.34 -7.10 4.51
N VAL A 102 -16.25 -7.67 5.28
CA VAL A 102 -17.40 -8.41 4.79
C VAL A 102 -18.70 -7.89 5.40
N ARG A 103 -19.78 -7.93 4.63
CA ARG A 103 -21.14 -7.59 5.03
C ARG A 103 -21.74 -8.73 5.83
N THR A 104 -21.98 -8.51 7.12
CA THR A 104 -22.66 -9.46 8.02
C THR A 104 -24.08 -9.00 8.39
N SER A 105 -24.39 -7.72 8.22
CA SER A 105 -25.75 -7.18 8.39
C SER A 105 -26.04 -6.06 7.40
N THR A 106 -27.28 -5.96 6.94
CA THR A 106 -27.79 -4.84 6.12
C THR A 106 -28.67 -3.88 6.93
N GLU A 107 -28.76 -4.07 8.24
CA GLU A 107 -29.54 -3.21 9.12
C GLU A 107 -28.76 -1.95 9.53
N GLY A 108 -29.47 -0.83 9.67
CA GLY A 108 -28.88 0.42 10.13
C GLY A 108 -28.00 1.10 9.09
N LYS A 109 -26.91 1.73 9.55
CA LYS A 109 -26.00 2.47 8.66
C LYS A 109 -25.07 1.48 7.95
N PRO A 110 -24.64 1.76 6.71
CA PRO A 110 -23.72 0.87 5.99
C PRO A 110 -22.44 0.52 6.78
N GLN A 111 -21.92 1.42 7.62
CA GLN A 111 -20.72 1.12 8.43
C GLN A 111 -20.97 0.11 9.56
N THR A 112 -22.21 -0.01 10.06
CA THR A 112 -22.56 -0.83 11.23
C THR A 112 -22.91 -2.27 10.89
N GLY A 113 -22.73 -2.67 9.63
CA GLY A 113 -23.02 -4.03 9.17
C GLY A 113 -21.80 -4.74 8.58
N ILE A 114 -20.60 -4.26 8.91
CA ILE A 114 -19.32 -4.76 8.36
C ILE A 114 -18.55 -5.48 9.45
N SER A 115 -18.02 -6.66 9.14
CA SER A 115 -17.14 -7.46 10.00
C SER A 115 -15.75 -7.60 9.41
N PHE A 116 -14.75 -7.83 10.27
CA PHE A 116 -13.36 -8.07 9.88
C PHE A 116 -13.06 -9.56 9.96
N LEU A 117 -12.86 -10.21 8.83
CA LEU A 117 -12.79 -11.67 8.73
C LEU A 117 -11.46 -12.11 8.10
N LEU A 118 -10.78 -13.08 8.73
CA LEU A 118 -9.58 -13.71 8.19
C LEU A 118 -9.96 -14.94 7.36
N ILE A 119 -9.48 -15.03 6.13
CA ILE A 119 -9.83 -16.12 5.22
C ILE A 119 -8.54 -16.79 4.74
N ASP A 120 -8.48 -18.12 4.87
CA ASP A 120 -7.42 -18.93 4.30
C ASP A 120 -7.61 -19.00 2.78
N MET A 121 -6.61 -18.56 2.02
CA MET A 121 -6.66 -18.45 0.57
C MET A 121 -6.71 -19.82 -0.13
N LYS A 122 -6.45 -20.92 0.60
CA LYS A 122 -6.55 -22.30 0.10
C LYS A 122 -7.91 -22.94 0.39
N THR A 123 -8.82 -22.24 1.07
CA THR A 123 -10.16 -22.76 1.36
C THR A 123 -10.90 -23.03 0.04
N PRO A 124 -11.57 -24.19 -0.11
CA PRO A 124 -12.39 -24.47 -1.29
C PRO A 124 -13.40 -23.34 -1.56
N GLY A 125 -13.49 -22.93 -2.82
CA GLY A 125 -14.34 -21.80 -3.26
C GLY A 125 -13.60 -20.46 -3.36
N VAL A 126 -12.35 -20.37 -2.87
CA VAL A 126 -11.49 -19.20 -3.14
C VAL A 126 -10.84 -19.36 -4.51
N THR A 127 -10.95 -18.33 -5.36
CA THR A 127 -10.24 -18.27 -6.65
C THR A 127 -9.49 -16.95 -6.76
N VAL A 128 -8.20 -17.01 -7.05
CA VAL A 128 -7.35 -15.83 -7.29
C VAL A 128 -7.09 -15.68 -8.78
N ARG A 129 -7.33 -14.47 -9.31
CA ARG A 129 -7.07 -14.13 -10.70
C ARG A 129 -6.13 -12.92 -10.77
N PRO A 130 -4.87 -13.09 -11.21
CA PRO A 130 -3.96 -11.98 -11.42
C PRO A 130 -4.45 -11.00 -12.49
N ILE A 131 -4.17 -9.71 -12.30
CA ILE A 131 -4.45 -8.62 -13.25
C ILE A 131 -3.13 -8.13 -13.82
N LYS A 132 -2.93 -8.26 -15.13
CA LYS A 132 -1.79 -7.67 -15.84
C LYS A 132 -1.98 -6.14 -15.94
N LEU A 133 -1.07 -5.38 -15.32
CA LEU A 133 -1.09 -3.93 -15.30
C LEU A 133 -0.39 -3.32 -16.53
N LEU A 134 -0.38 -1.98 -16.62
CA LEU A 134 0.18 -1.24 -17.76
C LEU A 134 1.68 -1.49 -17.94
N GLU A 135 2.40 -1.70 -16.84
CA GLU A 135 3.80 -2.05 -16.80
C GLU A 135 4.08 -3.54 -17.08
N GLY A 136 3.07 -4.32 -17.44
CA GLY A 136 3.21 -5.73 -17.81
C GLY A 136 3.19 -6.73 -16.65
N GLU A 137 3.35 -6.26 -15.42
CA GLU A 137 3.37 -7.09 -14.21
C GLU A 137 1.98 -7.43 -13.67
N CYS A 138 1.92 -8.53 -12.91
CA CYS A 138 0.72 -9.01 -12.22
C CYS A 138 0.78 -8.70 -10.72
N GLU A 139 1.00 -7.44 -10.36
CA GLU A 139 1.16 -7.04 -8.96
C GLU A 139 -0.14 -7.16 -8.14
N VAL A 140 -1.30 -7.07 -8.79
CA VAL A 140 -2.62 -7.04 -8.14
C VAL A 140 -3.55 -8.10 -8.70
N ASN A 141 -4.57 -8.48 -7.93
CA ASN A 141 -5.43 -9.62 -8.22
C ASN A 141 -6.90 -9.31 -7.93
N GLU A 142 -7.78 -10.05 -8.60
CA GLU A 142 -9.13 -10.32 -8.12
C GLU A 142 -9.13 -11.58 -7.26
N VAL A 143 -9.94 -11.57 -6.22
CA VAL A 143 -10.16 -12.72 -5.34
C VAL A 143 -11.67 -12.96 -5.25
N PHE A 144 -12.11 -14.13 -5.73
CA PHE A 144 -13.50 -14.54 -5.73
C PHE A 144 -13.76 -15.50 -4.57
N PHE A 145 -14.91 -15.33 -3.92
CA PHE A 145 -15.41 -16.22 -2.88
C PHE A 145 -16.74 -16.79 -3.36
N ASP A 146 -16.76 -18.09 -3.63
CA ASP A 146 -17.98 -18.85 -3.96
C ASP A 146 -18.26 -19.86 -2.85
N ASN A 147 -19.25 -19.56 -2.01
CA ASN A 147 -19.68 -20.42 -0.90
C ASN A 147 -18.53 -20.90 0.01
N VAL A 148 -17.59 -20.00 0.28
CA VAL A 148 -16.40 -20.31 1.07
C VAL A 148 -16.78 -20.42 2.54
N LYS A 149 -16.49 -21.57 3.16
CA LYS A 149 -16.78 -21.82 4.58
C LYS A 149 -15.62 -21.33 5.44
N VAL A 150 -15.83 -20.23 6.14
CA VAL A 150 -14.82 -19.61 7.01
C VAL A 150 -15.20 -19.84 8.47
N PRO A 151 -14.38 -20.51 9.29
CA PRO A 151 -14.72 -20.76 10.69
C PRO A 151 -15.03 -19.47 11.47
N VAL A 152 -15.97 -19.53 12.42
CA VAL A 152 -16.36 -18.34 13.20
C VAL A 152 -15.20 -17.80 14.04
N GLU A 153 -14.25 -18.65 14.44
CA GLU A 153 -13.05 -18.23 15.17
C GLU A 153 -12.09 -17.37 14.34
N ASN A 154 -12.29 -17.23 13.02
CA ASN A 154 -11.52 -16.34 12.18
C ASN A 154 -12.07 -14.90 12.15
N LEU A 155 -13.20 -14.63 12.81
CA LEU A 155 -13.69 -13.28 13.04
C LEU A 155 -12.79 -12.56 14.04
N ILE A 156 -12.28 -11.39 13.68
CA ILE A 156 -11.55 -10.54 14.63
C ILE A 156 -12.54 -9.69 15.42
N GLY A 157 -12.41 -9.73 16.74
CA GLY A 157 -13.25 -8.97 17.66
C GLY A 157 -14.72 -9.36 17.57
N GLU A 158 -15.59 -8.37 17.55
CA GLU A 158 -17.05 -8.55 17.54
C GLU A 158 -17.63 -8.45 16.12
N GLU A 159 -18.69 -9.21 15.87
CA GLU A 159 -19.45 -9.12 14.62
C GLU A 159 -20.01 -7.70 14.47
N ASN A 160 -20.00 -7.18 13.24
CA ASN A 160 -20.45 -5.83 12.87
C ASN A 160 -19.56 -4.68 13.39
N GLN A 161 -18.44 -4.96 14.05
CA GLN A 161 -17.44 -3.96 14.47
C GLN A 161 -16.26 -3.80 13.50
N GLY A 162 -16.32 -4.42 12.31
CA GLY A 162 -15.24 -4.42 11.32
C GLY A 162 -14.85 -3.03 10.83
N TRP A 163 -15.77 -2.07 10.78
CA TRP A 163 -15.43 -0.68 10.43
C TRP A 163 -14.53 -0.02 11.49
N THR A 164 -14.73 -0.33 12.76
CA THR A 164 -13.88 0.16 13.86
C THR A 164 -12.46 -0.39 13.70
N TYR A 165 -12.32 -1.69 13.44
CA TYR A 165 -11.03 -2.35 13.24
C TYR A 165 -10.33 -1.88 11.96
N ALA A 166 -11.09 -1.64 10.89
CA ALA A 166 -10.56 -1.06 9.65
C ALA A 166 -9.97 0.33 9.85
N LYS A 167 -10.65 1.21 10.61
CA LYS A 167 -10.11 2.55 10.93
C LYS A 167 -8.81 2.46 11.73
N HIS A 168 -8.73 1.53 12.68
CA HIS A 168 -7.52 1.27 13.45
C HIS A 168 -6.38 0.77 12.55
N LEU A 169 -6.64 -0.14 11.61
CA LEU A 169 -5.64 -0.58 10.62
C LEU A 169 -5.15 0.59 9.75
N LEU A 170 -6.09 1.36 9.19
CA LEU A 170 -5.78 2.47 8.29
C LEU A 170 -4.98 3.58 8.97
N SER A 171 -5.14 3.80 10.29
CA SER A 171 -4.28 4.74 11.01
C SER A 171 -2.82 4.26 11.11
N HIS A 172 -2.60 2.95 11.24
CA HIS A 172 -1.24 2.36 11.27
C HIS A 172 -0.59 2.32 9.88
N GLU A 173 -1.38 2.16 8.82
CA GLU A 173 -0.86 2.21 7.45
C GLU A 173 -0.33 3.60 7.10
N ARG A 174 -1.08 4.65 7.45
CA ARG A 174 -0.82 6.04 7.03
C ARG A 174 0.49 6.65 7.53
N THR A 175 1.05 6.16 8.64
CA THR A 175 2.38 6.60 9.10
C THR A 175 3.51 6.12 8.19
N ASN A 176 3.30 5.02 7.44
CA ASN A 176 4.28 4.47 6.50
C ASN A 176 4.04 4.92 5.03
N ILE A 177 2.89 5.50 4.67
CA ILE A 177 2.55 5.83 3.26
C ILE A 177 3.39 6.99 2.70
N ALA A 178 3.91 7.88 3.55
CA ALA A 178 4.70 9.03 3.08
C ALA A 178 5.96 8.61 2.29
N ASP A 179 6.47 7.40 2.54
CA ASP A 179 7.61 6.77 1.85
C ASP A 179 8.81 7.71 1.65
N VAL A 180 9.08 8.56 2.65
CA VAL A 180 10.11 9.61 2.61
C VAL A 180 11.48 9.00 2.39
N ASN A 181 11.78 7.95 3.13
CA ASN A 181 13.07 7.25 3.11
C ASN A 181 13.42 6.80 1.68
N ARG A 182 12.44 6.28 0.93
CA ARG A 182 12.63 5.89 -0.47
C ARG A 182 12.61 7.07 -1.42
N SER A 183 11.81 8.10 -1.14
CA SER A 183 11.81 9.33 -1.93
C SER A 183 13.18 10.01 -1.92
N LYS A 184 13.89 10.01 -0.78
CA LYS A 184 15.28 10.49 -0.66
C LYS A 184 16.24 9.68 -1.53
N ARG A 185 16.12 8.34 -1.50
CA ARG A 185 16.92 7.45 -2.36
C ARG A 185 16.64 7.69 -3.84
N GLU A 186 15.37 7.78 -4.24
CA GLU A 186 14.98 7.99 -5.63
C GLU A 186 15.38 9.38 -6.12
N LEU A 187 15.41 10.40 -5.26
CA LEU A 187 15.99 11.71 -5.59
C LEU A 187 17.48 11.59 -5.94
N GLU A 188 18.27 10.85 -5.17
CA GLU A 188 19.68 10.61 -5.49
C GLU A 188 19.86 9.73 -6.75
N ARG A 189 18.94 8.81 -7.01
CA ARG A 189 18.90 8.06 -8.28
C ARG A 189 18.60 9.00 -9.46
N LEU A 190 17.63 9.90 -9.33
CA LEU A 190 17.30 10.90 -10.34
C LEU A 190 18.50 11.80 -10.64
N LYS A 191 19.20 12.30 -9.61
CA LYS A 191 20.42 13.10 -9.78
C LYS A 191 21.51 12.34 -10.54
N ARG A 192 21.65 11.02 -10.32
CA ARG A 192 22.60 10.17 -11.06
C ARG A 192 22.20 10.01 -12.52
N ILE A 193 20.92 9.70 -12.80
CA ILE A 193 20.40 9.58 -14.17
C ILE A 193 20.60 10.92 -14.91
N ALA A 194 20.23 12.04 -14.29
CA ALA A 194 20.39 13.37 -14.88
C ALA A 194 21.84 13.69 -15.28
N LYS A 195 22.82 13.25 -14.47
CA LYS A 195 24.25 13.42 -14.76
C LYS A 195 24.71 12.50 -15.89
N ALA A 196 24.31 11.23 -15.87
CA ALA A 196 24.69 10.24 -16.88
C ALA A 196 24.14 10.62 -18.26
N GLU A 197 22.90 11.10 -18.31
CA GLU A 197 22.24 11.56 -19.54
C GLU A 197 22.63 12.99 -19.97
N GLY A 198 23.51 13.65 -19.21
CA GLY A 198 24.05 14.97 -19.56
C GLY A 198 23.07 16.15 -19.40
N VAL A 199 21.90 15.94 -18.79
CA VAL A 199 20.89 16.99 -18.57
C VAL A 199 21.04 17.74 -17.24
N TRP A 200 21.97 17.32 -16.38
CA TRP A 200 22.21 17.92 -15.05
C TRP A 200 22.60 19.41 -15.11
N GLU A 201 23.35 19.81 -16.12
CA GLU A 201 23.81 21.20 -16.29
C GLU A 201 22.76 22.11 -16.94
N ASP A 202 21.62 21.58 -17.42
CA ASP A 202 20.50 22.41 -17.86
C ASP A 202 19.84 23.07 -16.63
N PRO A 203 19.89 24.41 -16.51
CA PRO A 203 19.31 25.11 -15.37
C PRO A 203 17.83 24.81 -15.16
N ARG A 204 17.05 24.65 -16.24
CA ARG A 204 15.61 24.40 -16.14
C ARG A 204 15.32 23.02 -15.56
N PHE A 205 16.11 22.02 -15.94
CA PHE A 205 15.96 20.67 -15.41
C PHE A 205 16.43 20.61 -13.95
N ARG A 206 17.56 21.25 -13.66
CA ARG A 206 18.11 21.35 -12.30
C ARG A 206 17.16 22.08 -11.34
N ASP A 207 16.45 23.11 -11.79
CA ASP A 207 15.42 23.79 -11.00
C ASP A 207 14.27 22.83 -10.62
N GLN A 208 13.85 21.94 -11.53
CA GLN A 208 12.82 20.95 -11.21
C GLN A 208 13.28 19.92 -10.18
N ILE A 209 14.54 19.50 -10.23
CA ILE A 209 15.13 18.63 -9.21
C ILE A 209 15.21 19.36 -7.86
N ALA A 210 15.62 20.63 -7.86
CA ALA A 210 15.70 21.44 -6.64
C ALA A 210 14.31 21.61 -5.98
N LEU A 211 13.26 21.86 -6.77
CA LEU A 211 11.89 21.92 -6.26
C LEU A 211 11.45 20.59 -5.62
N LEU A 212 11.75 19.47 -6.27
CA LEU A 212 11.48 18.14 -5.72
C LEU A 212 12.25 17.90 -4.42
N GLU A 213 13.52 18.30 -4.35
CA GLU A 213 14.37 18.17 -3.15
C GLU A 213 13.81 18.97 -1.97
N VAL A 214 13.33 20.20 -2.21
CA VAL A 214 12.62 21.00 -1.21
C VAL A 214 11.38 20.28 -0.71
N ASP A 215 10.57 19.71 -1.61
CA ASP A 215 9.37 18.95 -1.26
C ASP A 215 9.70 17.70 -0.41
N VAL A 216 10.77 16.98 -0.73
CA VAL A 216 11.23 15.80 0.04
C VAL A 216 11.67 16.21 1.44
N ILE A 217 12.47 17.27 1.58
CA ILE A 217 12.92 17.78 2.89
C ILE A 217 11.72 18.28 3.71
N ALA A 218 10.79 18.99 3.09
CA ALA A 218 9.59 19.47 3.77
C ALA A 218 8.75 18.30 4.29
N LEU A 219 8.56 17.25 3.49
CA LEU A 219 7.84 16.05 3.90
C LEU A 219 8.55 15.29 5.03
N GLU A 220 9.88 15.15 4.96
CA GLU A 220 10.70 14.55 6.03
C GLU A 220 10.49 15.27 7.36
N MET A 221 10.56 16.60 7.35
CA MET A 221 10.34 17.41 8.56
C MET A 221 8.92 17.26 9.12
N MET A 222 7.91 17.09 8.26
CA MET A 222 6.54 16.80 8.71
C MET A 222 6.43 15.41 9.35
N VAL A 223 7.07 14.39 8.78
CA VAL A 223 7.10 13.03 9.36
C VAL A 223 7.80 13.04 10.72
N LEU A 224 8.97 13.68 10.82
CA LEU A 224 9.71 13.79 12.09
C LEU A 224 8.91 14.54 13.16
N ARG A 225 8.12 15.56 12.77
CA ARG A 225 7.21 16.25 13.69
C ARG A 225 6.11 15.33 14.20
N VAL A 226 5.52 14.49 13.35
CA VAL A 226 4.51 13.50 13.75
C VAL A 226 5.11 12.49 14.72
N LEU A 227 6.28 11.92 14.40
CA LEU A 227 6.98 10.97 15.27
C LEU A 227 7.33 11.58 16.63
N SER A 228 7.75 12.84 16.66
CA SER A 228 8.01 13.57 17.91
C SER A 228 6.72 13.84 18.70
N ALA A 229 5.60 14.14 18.03
CA ALA A 229 4.32 14.38 18.68
C ALA A 229 3.73 13.11 19.32
N GLU A 230 3.90 11.94 18.70
CA GLU A 230 3.50 10.65 19.26
C GLU A 230 4.15 10.39 20.62
N THR A 231 5.44 10.71 20.77
CA THR A 231 6.14 10.60 22.07
C THR A 231 5.63 11.58 23.14
N SER A 232 4.86 12.60 22.74
CA SER A 232 4.33 13.65 23.61
C SER A 232 2.82 13.48 23.93
N GLY A 233 2.18 12.40 23.48
CA GLY A 233 0.77 12.10 23.73
C GLY A 233 -0.24 13.01 22.99
N LYS A 234 0.22 13.82 22.03
CA LYS A 234 -0.65 14.64 21.17
C LYS A 234 -1.07 13.83 19.95
N ASN A 235 -2.36 13.85 19.61
CA ASN A 235 -2.90 13.03 18.54
C ASN A 235 -2.48 13.59 17.15
N PRO A 236 -1.58 12.93 16.40
CA PRO A 236 -1.06 13.48 15.13
C PRO A 236 -1.96 13.21 13.92
N LEU A 237 -3.11 12.56 14.14
CA LEU A 237 -3.99 12.03 13.09
C LEU A 237 -4.47 13.10 12.10
N ASP A 238 -4.51 14.37 12.49
CA ASP A 238 -4.97 15.49 11.66
C ASP A 238 -4.03 15.81 10.48
N ILE A 239 -2.76 15.36 10.53
CA ILE A 239 -1.73 15.66 9.50
C ILE A 239 -1.46 14.44 8.60
N ALA A 240 -1.93 13.25 8.97
CA ALA A 240 -1.63 12.00 8.23
C ALA A 240 -2.12 12.05 6.77
N GLY A 241 -3.27 12.68 6.51
CA GLY A 241 -3.79 12.88 5.15
C GLY A 241 -2.86 13.75 4.30
N LEU A 242 -2.26 14.80 4.88
CA LEU A 242 -1.28 15.66 4.20
C LEU A 242 0.00 14.89 3.84
N LEU A 243 0.50 14.06 4.75
CA LEU A 243 1.66 13.21 4.51
C LEU A 243 1.42 12.27 3.32
N LYS A 244 0.24 11.62 3.26
CA LYS A 244 -0.15 10.76 2.15
C LYS A 244 -0.16 11.53 0.83
N ILE A 245 -0.85 12.67 0.79
CA ILE A 245 -0.99 13.49 -0.43
C ILE A 245 0.39 13.86 -0.95
N LYS A 246 1.22 14.51 -0.12
CA LYS A 246 2.55 14.97 -0.55
C LYS A 246 3.49 13.81 -0.88
N GLY A 247 3.49 12.72 -0.10
CA GLY A 247 4.29 11.54 -0.38
C GLY A 247 3.96 10.91 -1.74
N SER A 248 2.68 10.73 -2.04
CA SER A 248 2.25 10.16 -3.34
C SER A 248 2.55 11.08 -4.52
N GLU A 249 2.42 12.40 -4.37
CA GLU A 249 2.77 13.38 -5.40
C GLU A 249 4.28 13.38 -5.68
N ILE A 250 5.12 13.33 -4.64
CA ILE A 250 6.58 13.21 -4.75
C ILE A 250 6.96 11.93 -5.49
N GLN A 251 6.30 10.80 -5.18
CA GLN A 251 6.52 9.53 -5.87
C GLN A 251 6.26 9.63 -7.37
N GLN A 252 5.18 10.29 -7.74
CA GLN A 252 4.89 10.56 -9.13
C GLN A 252 5.88 11.53 -9.77
N ARG A 253 6.35 12.54 -9.02
CA ARG A 253 7.22 13.57 -9.55
C ARG A 253 8.62 13.06 -9.85
N TYR A 254 9.24 12.29 -8.95
CA TYR A 254 10.57 11.74 -9.24
C TYR A 254 10.53 10.78 -10.43
N SER A 255 9.49 9.95 -10.56
CA SER A 255 9.40 8.99 -11.67
C SER A 255 9.21 9.69 -13.01
N GLU A 256 8.45 10.78 -13.03
CA GLU A 256 8.32 11.64 -14.22
C GLU A 256 9.64 12.32 -14.58
N LEU A 257 10.35 12.89 -13.61
CA LEU A 257 11.65 13.52 -13.88
C LEU A 257 12.69 12.51 -14.35
N MET A 258 12.65 11.26 -13.89
CA MET A 258 13.53 10.20 -14.40
C MET A 258 13.25 9.88 -15.87
N MET A 259 11.97 9.79 -16.26
CA MET A 259 11.59 9.63 -17.67
C MET A 259 12.10 10.81 -18.52
N LEU A 260 11.92 12.04 -18.03
CA LEU A 260 12.39 13.25 -18.71
C LEU A 260 13.91 13.31 -18.85
N ALA A 261 14.66 12.85 -17.83
CA ALA A 261 16.11 12.81 -17.87
C ALA A 261 16.62 11.82 -18.92
N ALA A 262 16.04 10.61 -18.96
CA ALA A 262 16.41 9.58 -19.94
C ALA A 262 15.87 9.87 -21.35
N GLY A 263 14.86 10.73 -21.48
CA GLY A 263 14.32 11.17 -22.76
C GLY A 263 13.89 9.98 -23.64
N PRO A 264 14.32 9.90 -24.91
CA PRO A 264 13.99 8.79 -25.81
C PRO A 264 14.40 7.41 -25.28
N PHE A 265 15.44 7.33 -24.45
CA PHE A 265 15.90 6.07 -23.87
C PHE A 265 14.98 5.57 -22.76
N SER A 266 13.97 6.32 -22.35
CA SER A 266 12.94 5.83 -21.43
C SER A 266 11.78 5.10 -22.12
N LEU A 267 11.67 5.18 -23.44
CA LEU A 267 10.55 4.63 -24.22
C LEU A 267 10.53 3.10 -24.37
N PRO A 268 11.67 2.39 -24.48
CA PRO A 268 11.65 0.94 -24.61
C PRO A 268 11.02 0.29 -23.38
N PHE A 269 9.96 -0.49 -23.59
CA PHE A 269 9.46 -1.41 -22.58
C PHE A 269 10.17 -2.75 -22.76
N ILE A 270 10.92 -3.17 -21.74
CA ILE A 270 11.66 -4.43 -21.73
C ILE A 270 11.24 -5.17 -20.46
N GLU A 271 10.42 -6.19 -20.60
CA GLU A 271 9.84 -6.96 -19.49
C GLU A 271 10.96 -7.62 -18.68
N GLU A 272 11.97 -8.17 -19.34
CA GLU A 272 13.11 -8.83 -18.71
C GLU A 272 13.98 -7.87 -17.89
N ALA A 273 13.96 -6.56 -18.19
CA ALA A 273 14.69 -5.55 -17.43
C ALA A 273 14.08 -5.29 -16.05
N MET A 274 12.90 -5.85 -15.77
CA MET A 274 12.29 -5.84 -14.45
C MET A 274 12.82 -6.97 -13.55
N GLU A 275 13.50 -7.96 -14.12
CA GLU A 275 14.08 -9.08 -13.37
C GLU A 275 15.37 -8.67 -12.65
N ALA A 276 15.55 -9.21 -11.44
CA ALA A 276 16.72 -8.92 -10.62
C ALA A 276 18.01 -9.41 -11.31
N GLY A 277 18.96 -8.50 -11.52
CA GLY A 277 20.25 -8.82 -12.11
C GLY A 277 20.25 -8.88 -13.64
N TRP A 278 19.21 -8.39 -14.32
CA TRP A 278 19.21 -8.26 -15.77
C TRP A 278 20.39 -7.39 -16.25
N GLN A 279 21.13 -7.88 -17.24
CA GLN A 279 22.29 -7.22 -17.88
C GLN A 279 22.17 -7.26 -19.42
N GLY A 280 20.94 -7.37 -19.94
CA GLY A 280 20.69 -7.50 -21.36
C GLY A 280 20.91 -6.20 -22.14
N ASP A 281 20.80 -6.31 -23.46
CA ASP A 281 20.99 -5.18 -24.36
C ASP A 281 19.86 -4.16 -24.19
N PHE A 282 20.25 -2.89 -24.11
CA PHE A 282 19.34 -1.74 -24.07
C PHE A 282 19.55 -0.88 -25.31
N PRO A 283 18.50 -0.50 -26.07
CA PRO A 283 18.65 0.12 -27.39
C PRO A 283 19.18 1.58 -27.37
N GLY A 284 19.84 1.99 -26.30
CA GLY A 284 20.54 3.27 -26.16
C GLY A 284 20.47 3.83 -24.73
N GLY A 285 21.40 4.70 -24.35
CA GLY A 285 21.50 5.23 -22.98
C GLY A 285 22.05 4.19 -21.98
N GLU A 286 21.87 4.45 -20.70
CA GLU A 286 22.31 3.55 -19.62
C GLU A 286 21.34 2.39 -19.39
N VAL A 287 21.84 1.18 -19.08
CA VAL A 287 21.01 0.00 -18.73
C VAL A 287 20.05 0.30 -17.58
N ALA A 288 20.44 1.20 -16.67
CA ALA A 288 19.62 1.65 -15.54
C ALA A 288 18.33 2.41 -15.96
N ASN A 289 18.22 2.82 -17.23
CA ASN A 289 17.04 3.48 -17.77
C ASN A 289 15.95 2.49 -18.21
N ALA A 290 16.30 1.23 -18.46
CA ALA A 290 15.38 0.20 -18.92
C ALA A 290 14.10 0.05 -18.06
N PRO A 291 14.16 0.06 -16.71
CA PRO A 291 12.96 -0.09 -15.90
C PRO A 291 12.16 1.21 -15.71
N LEU A 292 12.57 2.34 -16.29
CA LEU A 292 11.94 3.65 -15.99
C LEU A 292 10.49 3.74 -16.47
N ALA A 293 10.17 3.26 -17.68
CA ALA A 293 8.80 3.26 -18.19
C ALA A 293 7.86 2.46 -17.27
N ALA A 294 8.24 1.23 -16.94
CA ALA A 294 7.49 0.35 -16.06
C ALA A 294 7.29 0.99 -14.67
N THR A 295 8.35 1.56 -14.10
CA THR A 295 8.30 2.29 -12.83
C THR A 295 7.33 3.48 -12.92
N TYR A 296 7.42 4.29 -13.98
CA TYR A 296 6.56 5.45 -14.18
C TYR A 296 5.08 5.08 -14.24
N PHE A 297 4.73 4.05 -15.01
CA PHE A 297 3.36 3.56 -15.14
C PHE A 297 2.83 3.01 -13.82
N ASN A 298 3.62 2.20 -13.12
CA ASN A 298 3.23 1.65 -11.83
C ASN A 298 3.04 2.74 -10.77
N MET A 299 3.88 3.78 -10.74
CA MET A 299 3.78 4.90 -9.79
C MET A 299 2.53 5.78 -10.01
N ARG A 300 1.79 5.66 -11.12
CA ARG A 300 0.55 6.43 -11.32
C ARG A 300 -0.55 6.10 -10.32
N LYS A 301 -0.56 4.88 -9.77
CA LYS A 301 -1.60 4.43 -8.84
C LYS A 301 -1.43 4.96 -7.41
N THR A 302 -0.26 5.50 -7.04
CA THR A 302 0.07 5.94 -5.66
C THR A 302 -0.83 7.06 -5.13
N THR A 303 -1.34 7.93 -6.00
CA THR A 303 -2.29 9.00 -5.64
C THR A 303 -3.73 8.49 -5.51
N ILE A 304 -4.00 7.23 -5.87
CA ILE A 304 -5.34 6.62 -5.93
C ILE A 304 -5.56 5.64 -4.77
N TYR A 305 -4.69 4.65 -4.58
CA TYR A 305 -4.85 3.68 -3.49
C TYR A 305 -4.50 4.28 -2.12
N GLY A 306 -4.85 3.56 -1.03
CA GLY A 306 -4.64 4.04 0.34
C GLY A 306 -5.52 5.26 0.69
N GLY A 307 -6.62 5.42 -0.06
CA GLY A 307 -7.47 6.61 -0.07
C GLY A 307 -6.97 7.66 -1.05
N SER A 308 -7.77 7.98 -2.06
CA SER A 308 -7.36 8.91 -3.13
C SER A 308 -7.00 10.29 -2.58
N ASN A 309 -6.18 11.04 -3.30
CA ASN A 309 -5.77 12.37 -2.85
C ASN A 309 -6.97 13.32 -2.70
N GLU A 310 -8.05 13.16 -3.47
CA GLU A 310 -9.30 13.91 -3.31
C GLU A 310 -9.99 13.56 -1.99
N VAL A 311 -10.10 12.27 -1.66
CA VAL A 311 -10.67 11.83 -0.37
C VAL A 311 -9.84 12.35 0.79
N GLN A 312 -8.51 12.28 0.70
CA GLN A 312 -7.63 12.81 1.74
C GLN A 312 -7.75 14.33 1.87
N ARG A 313 -7.86 15.08 0.77
CA ARG A 313 -8.08 16.53 0.82
C ARG A 313 -9.41 16.89 1.47
N ASN A 314 -10.47 16.12 1.20
CA ASN A 314 -11.77 16.29 1.87
C ASN A 314 -11.67 16.03 3.39
N ILE A 315 -10.98 14.96 3.80
CA ILE A 315 -10.75 14.66 5.21
C ILE A 315 -9.97 15.79 5.88
N VAL A 316 -8.85 16.22 5.28
CA VAL A 316 -8.04 17.32 5.81
C VAL A 316 -8.86 18.61 5.92
N ALA A 317 -9.66 18.94 4.90
CA ALA A 317 -10.50 20.13 4.92
C ALA A 317 -11.51 20.09 6.09
N GLN A 318 -12.22 18.97 6.26
CA GLN A 318 -13.17 18.79 7.37
C GLN A 318 -12.49 18.86 8.74
N THR A 319 -11.30 18.27 8.88
CA THR A 319 -10.57 18.28 10.14
C THR A 319 -10.01 19.65 10.49
N VAL A 320 -9.47 20.39 9.53
CA VAL A 320 -8.80 21.68 9.77
C VAL A 320 -9.78 22.85 9.80
N PHE A 321 -10.81 22.83 8.96
CA PHE A 321 -11.71 23.97 8.76
C PHE A 321 -13.13 23.77 9.33
N GLY A 322 -13.50 22.54 9.72
CA GLY A 322 -14.86 22.18 10.12
C GLY A 322 -15.80 21.96 8.96
#